data_AF-A0A0L6WTW3-F1
#
_entry.id   AF-A0A0L6WTW3-F1
#
_cell.length_a   1.000
_cell.length_b   1.000
_cell.length_c   1.000
_cell.angle_alpha   90.00
_cell.angle_beta   90.00
_cell.angle_gamma   90.00
#
_symmetry.space_group_name_H-M   'P 1'
#
loop_
_entity.id
_entity.type
_entity.pdbx_description
1 polymer ?
#
loop_
_entity_poly.entity_id
_entity_poly.type
_entity_poly.pdbx_seq_one_letter_code
_entity_poly.pdbx_strand_id
1 'polypeptide(L)'
;MHPPIEETEVHSLIIIAAEAWRPEQLAELAQEFCWRFSEAMQDDMEAIIVFLLRLHWRFKHMKGEKIADEFEWHLKEYILGTFISVWDANANCEAISYDNADPRVINAAHMLTIAIGELFNRGFFDTRDIHNCLRVLIPNFVSVEHAEAVAALFHHAGPKYWYEHPDGRGHLQEFQFAFIYIMKRLEGKMSLLNQPWSRDQLSTLTHNVYDQTMELDKQIVMAAGTQMQFHTQQPPPQFFS
;
A
#
# COMPACT_ATOMS: atom_id res chain seq x y z
N MET A 1 -0.88 -19.13 -12.15
CA MET A 1 0.20 -19.63 -13.04
C MET A 1 0.86 -18.39 -13.61
N HIS A 2 2.05 -18.01 -13.12
CA HIS A 2 2.67 -16.76 -13.58
C HIS A 2 3.01 -16.85 -15.06
N PRO A 3 2.68 -15.82 -15.88
CA PRO A 3 3.11 -15.80 -17.27
C PRO A 3 4.64 -15.87 -17.31
N PRO A 4 5.22 -16.66 -18.23
CA PRO A 4 6.67 -16.73 -18.36
C PRO A 4 7.26 -15.34 -18.56
N ILE A 5 8.44 -15.09 -17.97
CA ILE A 5 9.14 -13.79 -18.00
C ILE A 5 9.22 -13.21 -19.41
N GLU A 6 9.36 -14.07 -20.43
CA GLU A 6 9.44 -13.70 -21.84
C GLU A 6 8.12 -13.10 -22.38
N GLU A 7 6.97 -13.56 -21.90
CA GLU A 7 5.68 -13.10 -22.42
C GLU A 7 5.36 -11.68 -21.94
N THR A 8 5.58 -11.39 -20.66
CA THR A 8 5.44 -10.02 -20.14
C THR A 8 6.43 -9.07 -20.80
N GLU A 9 7.62 -9.55 -21.16
CA GLU A 9 8.60 -8.75 -21.91
C GLU A 9 8.13 -8.41 -23.33
N VAL A 10 7.51 -9.32 -24.06
CA VAL A 10 7.01 -9.00 -25.41
C VAL A 10 5.84 -8.00 -25.32
N HIS A 11 4.90 -8.22 -24.41
CA HIS A 11 3.71 -7.38 -24.28
C HIS A 11 4.03 -5.93 -23.93
N SER A 12 4.90 -5.67 -22.95
CA SER A 12 5.26 -4.28 -22.63
C SER A 12 6.07 -3.60 -23.76
N LEU A 13 6.64 -4.35 -24.73
CA LEU A 13 7.38 -3.75 -25.86
C LEU A 13 6.37 -3.30 -26.90
N ILE A 14 5.38 -4.15 -27.17
CA ILE A 14 4.29 -3.87 -28.10
C ILE A 14 3.56 -2.60 -27.66
N ILE A 15 3.18 -2.51 -26.37
CA ILE A 15 2.50 -1.33 -25.82
C ILE A 15 3.35 -0.08 -26.06
N ILE A 16 4.61 -0.07 -25.61
CA ILE A 16 5.49 1.10 -25.76
C ILE A 16 5.68 1.51 -27.23
N ALA A 17 5.75 0.55 -28.15
CA ALA A 17 5.96 0.79 -29.58
C ALA A 17 4.69 1.24 -30.31
N ALA A 18 3.50 0.90 -29.80
CA ALA A 18 2.24 1.09 -30.52
C ALA A 18 1.88 2.57 -30.76
N GLU A 19 2.20 3.45 -29.82
CA GLU A 19 1.66 4.82 -29.85
C GLU A 19 2.68 5.91 -29.51
N ALA A 20 2.34 7.13 -29.97
CA ALA A 20 2.92 8.36 -29.47
C ALA A 20 2.17 8.74 -28.20
N TRP A 21 2.71 8.36 -27.05
CA TRP A 21 2.12 8.53 -25.72
C TRP A 21 1.85 10.00 -25.37
N ARG A 22 0.59 10.38 -25.47
CA ARG A 22 0.05 11.67 -24.99
C ARG A 22 -0.46 11.52 -23.55
N PRO A 23 -0.62 12.63 -22.81
CA PRO A 23 -1.12 12.60 -21.44
C PRO A 23 -2.42 11.82 -21.28
N GLU A 24 -3.37 11.97 -22.22
CA GLU A 24 -4.67 11.30 -22.17
C GLU A 24 -4.54 9.77 -22.26
N GLN A 25 -3.64 9.26 -23.10
CA GLN A 25 -3.39 7.83 -23.25
C GLN A 25 -2.67 7.24 -22.03
N LEU A 26 -1.80 8.03 -21.39
CA LEU A 26 -1.14 7.62 -20.14
C LEU A 26 -2.17 7.55 -19.01
N ALA A 27 -3.11 8.49 -18.95
CA ALA A 27 -4.23 8.48 -18.01
C ALA A 27 -5.16 7.26 -18.23
N GLU A 28 -5.54 6.96 -19.48
CA GLU A 28 -6.34 5.78 -19.82
C GLU A 28 -5.64 4.48 -19.42
N LEU A 29 -4.33 4.36 -19.71
CA LEU A 29 -3.54 3.20 -19.30
C LEU A 29 -3.47 3.07 -17.77
N ALA A 30 -3.25 4.18 -17.06
CA ALA A 30 -3.22 4.21 -15.61
C ALA A 30 -4.57 3.79 -15.00
N GLN A 31 -5.67 4.25 -15.58
CA GLN A 31 -7.02 3.85 -15.20
C GLN A 31 -7.24 2.35 -15.39
N GLU A 32 -6.79 1.77 -16.50
CA GLU A 32 -6.86 0.32 -16.74
C GLU A 32 -6.09 -0.45 -15.66
N PHE A 33 -4.89 -0.03 -15.26
CA PHE A 33 -4.18 -0.67 -14.15
C PHE A 33 -4.96 -0.57 -12.83
N CYS A 34 -5.53 0.59 -12.51
CA CYS A 34 -6.36 0.75 -11.31
C CYS A 34 -7.56 -0.22 -11.31
N TRP A 35 -8.22 -0.36 -12.46
CA TRP A 35 -9.30 -1.34 -12.65
C TRP A 35 -8.80 -2.77 -12.45
N ARG A 36 -7.67 -3.14 -13.07
CA ARG A 36 -7.08 -4.48 -12.91
C ARG A 36 -6.68 -4.79 -11.47
N PHE A 37 -6.14 -3.83 -10.73
CA PHE A 37 -5.86 -4.02 -9.31
C PHE A 37 -7.12 -4.25 -8.49
N SER A 38 -8.22 -3.57 -8.86
CA SER A 38 -9.52 -3.71 -8.18
C SER A 38 -10.18 -5.06 -8.43
N GLU A 39 -9.94 -5.68 -9.59
CA GLU A 39 -10.50 -6.99 -9.97
C GLU A 39 -9.54 -8.16 -9.71
N ALA A 40 -8.29 -7.89 -9.31
CA ALA A 40 -7.27 -8.91 -9.15
C ALA A 40 -7.66 -9.95 -8.11
N MET A 41 -7.35 -11.21 -8.38
CA MET A 41 -7.19 -12.18 -7.32
C MET A 41 -5.82 -11.97 -6.65
N GLN A 42 -5.68 -12.36 -5.39
CA GLN A 42 -4.42 -12.19 -4.66
C GLN A 42 -3.23 -12.85 -5.38
N ASP A 43 -3.44 -14.01 -6.02
CA ASP A 43 -2.40 -14.73 -6.78
C ASP A 43 -1.98 -14.01 -8.08
N ASP A 44 -2.84 -13.13 -8.62
CA ASP A 44 -2.58 -12.39 -9.86
C ASP A 44 -1.92 -11.02 -9.59
N MET A 45 -2.06 -10.49 -8.37
CA MET A 45 -1.54 -9.18 -7.96
C MET A 45 -0.06 -9.01 -8.30
N GLU A 46 0.75 -10.00 -7.96
CA GLU A 46 2.20 -10.01 -8.23
C GLU A 46 2.51 -9.88 -9.73
N ALA A 47 1.76 -10.58 -10.58
CA ALA A 47 1.98 -10.53 -12.02
C ALA A 47 1.65 -9.15 -12.60
N ILE A 48 0.56 -8.52 -12.13
CA ILE A 48 0.17 -7.17 -12.55
C ILE A 48 1.23 -6.16 -12.14
N ILE A 49 1.72 -6.24 -10.90
CA ILE A 49 2.74 -5.32 -10.39
C ILE A 49 4.07 -5.49 -11.13
N VAL A 50 4.52 -6.73 -11.36
CA VAL A 50 5.74 -7.00 -12.14
C VAL A 50 5.63 -6.42 -13.55
N PHE A 51 4.48 -6.60 -14.19
CA PHE A 51 4.22 -6.04 -15.51
C PHE A 51 4.24 -4.51 -15.50
N LEU A 52 3.57 -3.87 -14.53
CA LEU A 52 3.57 -2.42 -14.35
C LEU A 52 4.99 -1.87 -14.21
N LEU A 53 5.80 -2.44 -13.31
CA LEU A 53 7.18 -1.97 -13.08
C LEU A 53 8.05 -2.09 -14.33
N ARG A 54 7.89 -3.18 -15.09
CA ARG A 54 8.58 -3.36 -16.37
C ARG A 54 8.13 -2.31 -17.38
N LEU A 55 6.84 -2.05 -17.46
CA LEU A 55 6.30 -1.04 -18.37
C LEU A 55 6.81 0.36 -18.02
N HIS A 56 6.82 0.72 -16.74
CA HIS A 56 7.38 2.00 -16.26
C HIS A 56 8.87 2.13 -16.58
N TRP A 57 9.67 1.09 -16.31
CA TRP A 57 11.09 1.07 -16.68
C TRP A 57 11.31 1.32 -18.18
N ARG A 58 10.45 0.74 -19.03
CA ARG A 58 10.50 0.95 -20.48
C ARG A 58 10.06 2.33 -20.91
N PHE A 59 9.02 2.90 -20.31
CA PHE A 59 8.69 4.31 -20.52
C PHE A 59 9.92 5.18 -20.26
N LYS A 60 10.57 4.97 -19.11
CA LYS A 60 11.75 5.74 -18.71
C LYS A 60 12.89 5.63 -19.71
N HIS A 61 13.18 4.43 -20.21
CA HIS A 61 14.35 4.20 -21.07
C HIS A 61 14.09 4.38 -22.57
N MET A 62 12.84 4.22 -23.04
CA MET A 62 12.51 4.27 -24.48
C MET A 62 11.78 5.54 -24.88
N LYS A 63 11.02 6.17 -23.98
CA LYS A 63 10.23 7.39 -24.24
C LYS A 63 10.76 8.60 -23.46
N GLY A 64 11.58 8.36 -22.44
CA GLY A 64 12.22 9.38 -21.62
C GLY A 64 11.56 9.54 -20.25
N GLU A 65 12.31 10.10 -19.30
CA GLU A 65 11.92 10.23 -17.90
C GLU A 65 10.61 10.99 -17.72
N LYS A 66 10.41 12.10 -18.45
CA LYS A 66 9.17 12.89 -18.39
C LYS A 66 7.90 12.06 -18.63
N ILE A 67 7.90 11.17 -19.64
CA ILE A 67 6.73 10.33 -19.97
C ILE A 67 6.50 9.28 -18.88
N ALA A 68 7.59 8.74 -18.31
CA ALA A 68 7.51 7.77 -17.23
C ALA A 68 6.94 8.40 -15.96
N ASP A 69 7.44 9.58 -15.59
CA ASP A 69 6.98 10.33 -14.42
C ASP A 69 5.50 10.75 -14.57
N GLU A 70 5.08 11.14 -15.78
CA GLU A 70 3.68 11.50 -16.07
C GLU A 70 2.76 10.27 -15.97
N PHE A 71 3.18 9.11 -16.46
CA PHE A 71 2.47 7.85 -16.25
C PHE A 71 2.38 7.45 -14.77
N GLU A 72 3.50 7.52 -14.05
CA GLU A 72 3.56 7.25 -12.61
C GLU A 72 2.60 8.17 -11.84
N TRP A 73 2.60 9.46 -12.17
CA TRP A 73 1.69 10.44 -11.56
C TRP A 73 0.21 10.07 -11.80
N HIS A 74 -0.19 9.83 -13.05
CA HIS A 74 -1.56 9.41 -13.35
C HIS A 74 -1.95 8.14 -12.60
N LEU A 75 -1.05 7.15 -12.53
CA LEU A 75 -1.33 5.90 -11.83
C LEU A 75 -1.56 6.09 -10.34
N LYS A 76 -0.73 6.91 -9.68
CA LYS A 76 -0.91 7.28 -8.28
C LYS A 76 -2.24 7.99 -8.06
N GLU A 77 -2.57 8.98 -8.90
CA GLU A 77 -3.84 9.71 -8.81
C GLU A 77 -5.05 8.80 -8.96
N TYR A 78 -5.07 7.88 -9.93
CA TYR A 78 -6.18 6.95 -10.09
C TYR A 78 -6.30 5.97 -8.92
N ILE A 79 -5.20 5.37 -8.47
CA ILE A 79 -5.23 4.39 -7.38
C ILE A 79 -5.62 5.07 -6.06
N LEU A 80 -4.96 6.17 -5.68
CA LEU A 80 -5.23 6.89 -4.45
C LEU A 80 -6.60 7.58 -4.49
N GLY A 81 -6.95 8.20 -5.61
CA GLY A 81 -8.27 8.83 -5.79
C GLY A 81 -9.40 7.82 -5.64
N THR A 82 -9.28 6.65 -6.26
CA THR A 82 -10.26 5.57 -6.11
C THR A 82 -10.31 5.08 -4.67
N PHE A 83 -9.16 4.80 -4.06
CA PHE A 83 -9.08 4.40 -2.65
C PHE A 83 -9.78 5.40 -1.72
N ILE A 84 -9.47 6.70 -1.84
CA ILE A 84 -10.06 7.76 -1.02
C ILE A 84 -11.57 7.83 -1.25
N SER A 85 -12.02 7.80 -2.51
CA SER A 85 -13.45 7.89 -2.85
C SER A 85 -14.28 6.74 -2.29
N VAL A 86 -13.65 5.58 -2.04
CA VAL A 86 -14.33 4.38 -1.56
C VAL A 86 -14.28 4.28 -0.03
N TRP A 87 -13.23 4.79 0.62
CA TRP A 87 -13.06 4.68 2.07
C TRP A 87 -13.37 5.95 2.87
N ASP A 88 -13.39 7.14 2.26
CA ASP A 88 -13.61 8.41 2.97
C ASP A 88 -15.04 8.93 2.82
N ALA A 89 -15.85 8.72 3.86
CA ALA A 89 -17.24 9.20 3.90
C ALA A 89 -17.37 10.73 3.89
N ASN A 90 -16.29 11.46 4.22
CA ASN A 90 -16.28 12.92 4.12
C ASN A 90 -16.04 13.40 2.68
N ALA A 91 -15.31 12.62 1.87
CA ALA A 91 -15.01 12.93 0.49
C ALA A 91 -16.13 12.44 -0.45
N ASN A 92 -16.76 11.31 -0.14
CA ASN A 92 -17.82 10.71 -0.94
C ASN A 92 -18.94 10.16 -0.04
N CYS A 93 -20.18 10.61 -0.26
CA CYS A 93 -21.33 10.08 0.47
C CYS A 93 -21.67 8.62 0.12
N GLU A 94 -21.15 8.11 -0.99
CA GLU A 94 -21.23 6.70 -1.40
C GLU A 94 -20.00 5.90 -0.95
N ALA A 95 -19.19 6.39 -0.02
CA ALA A 95 -18.12 5.58 0.57
C ALA A 95 -18.68 4.38 1.34
N ILE A 96 -17.84 3.37 1.53
CA ILE A 96 -18.14 2.14 2.26
C ILE A 96 -18.60 2.48 3.68
N SER A 97 -19.82 2.09 4.00
CA SER A 97 -20.46 2.31 5.30
C SER A 97 -21.53 1.26 5.56
N TYR A 98 -22.14 1.27 6.74
CA TYR A 98 -23.27 0.37 7.03
C TYR A 98 -24.48 0.60 6.11
N ASP A 99 -24.66 1.82 5.62
CA ASP A 99 -25.74 2.17 4.71
C ASP A 99 -25.37 1.89 3.24
N ASN A 100 -24.06 1.78 2.94
CA ASN A 100 -23.55 1.48 1.61
C ASN A 100 -22.49 0.38 1.63
N ALA A 101 -22.95 -0.86 1.74
CA ALA A 101 -22.13 -2.06 1.82
C ALA A 101 -22.36 -2.97 0.61
N ASP A 102 -21.71 -2.67 -0.52
CA ASP A 102 -21.64 -3.60 -1.66
C ASP A 102 -20.41 -4.52 -1.51
N PRO A 103 -20.60 -5.85 -1.42
CA PRO A 103 -19.50 -6.81 -1.32
C PRO A 103 -18.45 -6.70 -2.42
N ARG A 104 -18.85 -6.35 -3.65
CA ARG A 104 -17.93 -6.19 -4.79
C ARG A 104 -17.05 -4.97 -4.61
N VAL A 105 -17.64 -3.87 -4.16
CA VAL A 105 -16.91 -2.62 -3.89
C VAL A 105 -15.94 -2.80 -2.73
N ILE A 106 -16.37 -3.46 -1.65
CA ILE A 106 -15.52 -3.78 -0.49
C ILE A 106 -14.32 -4.65 -0.92
N ASN A 107 -14.57 -5.70 -1.71
CA ASN A 107 -13.49 -6.56 -2.21
C ASN A 107 -12.51 -5.78 -3.09
N ALA A 108 -13.02 -4.98 -4.03
CA ALA A 108 -12.20 -4.12 -4.88
C ALA A 108 -11.34 -3.14 -4.08
N ALA A 109 -11.94 -2.50 -3.07
CA ALA A 109 -11.26 -1.57 -2.18
C ALA A 109 -10.14 -2.26 -1.38
N HIS A 110 -10.39 -3.49 -0.95
CA HIS A 110 -9.40 -4.31 -0.26
C HIS A 110 -8.23 -4.69 -1.19
N MET A 111 -8.50 -5.11 -2.43
CA MET A 111 -7.46 -5.43 -3.41
C MET A 111 -6.62 -4.20 -3.79
N LEU A 112 -7.24 -3.02 -3.92
CA LEU A 112 -6.51 -1.75 -4.09
C LEU A 112 -5.61 -1.45 -2.89
N THR A 113 -6.07 -1.73 -1.67
CA THR A 113 -5.28 -1.52 -0.45
C THR A 113 -4.03 -2.41 -0.44
N ILE A 114 -4.17 -3.67 -0.84
CA ILE A 114 -3.03 -4.60 -1.03
C ILE A 114 -2.07 -4.05 -2.10
N ALA A 115 -2.59 -3.63 -3.25
CA ALA A 115 -1.80 -3.10 -4.35
C ALA A 115 -0.96 -1.88 -3.92
N ILE A 116 -1.56 -0.94 -3.18
CA ILE A 116 -0.86 0.25 -2.64
C ILE A 116 0.32 -0.18 -1.76
N GLY A 117 0.10 -1.13 -0.83
CA GLY A 117 1.16 -1.64 0.03
C GLY A 117 2.31 -2.28 -0.75
N GLU A 118 1.99 -3.17 -1.69
CA GLU A 118 2.99 -3.84 -2.52
C GLU A 118 3.77 -2.86 -3.42
N LEU A 119 3.09 -1.86 -3.99
CA LEU A 119 3.69 -0.83 -4.82
C LEU A 119 4.61 0.08 -4.01
N PHE A 120 4.25 0.40 -2.76
CA PHE A 120 5.15 1.10 -1.82
C PHE A 120 6.40 0.26 -1.52
N ASN A 121 6.24 -1.03 -1.22
CA ASN A 121 7.38 -1.90 -0.89
C ASN A 121 8.38 -2.01 -2.06
N ARG A 122 7.90 -1.82 -3.29
CA ARG A 122 8.69 -1.76 -4.54
C ARG A 122 9.18 -0.36 -4.91
N GLY A 123 8.92 0.65 -4.08
CA GLY A 123 9.37 2.03 -4.26
C GLY A 123 8.60 2.82 -5.31
N PHE A 124 7.44 2.32 -5.73
CA PHE A 124 6.56 3.04 -6.65
C PHE A 124 5.74 4.10 -5.90
N PHE A 125 5.31 3.83 -4.67
CA PHE A 125 4.64 4.79 -3.77
C PHE A 125 5.62 5.29 -2.72
N ASP A 126 5.41 6.52 -2.22
CA ASP A 126 6.21 7.10 -1.14
C ASP A 126 5.51 6.98 0.23
N THR A 127 6.23 7.33 1.30
CA THR A 127 5.72 7.28 2.68
C THR A 127 4.50 8.19 2.90
N ARG A 128 4.42 9.31 2.17
CA ARG A 128 3.29 10.24 2.26
C ARG A 128 2.02 9.60 1.74
N ASP A 129 2.12 8.81 0.67
CA ASP A 129 0.99 8.11 0.08
C ASP A 129 0.38 7.11 1.07
N ILE A 130 1.22 6.30 1.75
CA ILE A 130 0.78 5.37 2.80
C ILE A 130 0.16 6.14 3.99
N HIS A 131 0.78 7.25 4.39
CA HIS A 131 0.25 8.07 5.47
C HIS A 131 -1.13 8.65 5.12
N ASN A 132 -1.34 9.09 3.87
CA ASN A 132 -2.65 9.54 3.39
C ASN A 132 -3.70 8.42 3.45
N CYS A 133 -3.32 7.19 3.08
CA CYS A 133 -4.22 6.05 3.17
C CYS A 133 -4.64 5.75 4.61
N LEU A 134 -3.69 5.78 5.57
CA LEU A 134 -3.98 5.59 6.99
C LEU A 134 -4.84 6.73 7.57
N ARG A 135 -4.61 7.98 7.14
CA ARG A 135 -5.44 9.13 7.52
C ARG A 135 -6.88 9.04 7.03
N VAL A 136 -7.14 8.28 5.97
CA VAL A 136 -8.50 7.97 5.52
C VAL A 136 -9.09 6.82 6.31
N LEU A 137 -8.38 5.70 6.43
CA LEU A 137 -8.92 4.48 7.04
C LEU A 137 -9.18 4.62 8.54
N ILE A 138 -8.25 5.21 9.31
CA ILE A 138 -8.33 5.23 10.78
C ILE A 138 -9.52 6.07 11.29
N PRO A 139 -9.76 7.30 10.79
CA PRO A 139 -10.91 8.09 11.25
C PRO A 139 -12.26 7.56 10.75
N ASN A 140 -12.30 6.92 9.58
CA ASN A 140 -13.52 6.33 8.99
C ASN A 140 -13.76 4.88 9.44
N PHE A 141 -13.00 4.38 10.41
CA PHE A 141 -13.02 2.98 10.82
C PHE A 141 -14.31 2.62 11.54
N VAL A 142 -15.25 2.01 10.81
CA VAL A 142 -16.57 1.65 11.34
C VAL A 142 -16.85 0.15 11.36
N SER A 143 -16.02 -0.66 10.70
CA SER A 143 -16.28 -2.08 10.47
C SER A 143 -15.02 -2.96 10.49
N VAL A 144 -15.21 -4.27 10.47
CA VAL A 144 -14.10 -5.23 10.37
C VAL A 144 -13.38 -5.13 9.03
N GLU A 145 -14.08 -4.82 7.95
CA GLU A 145 -13.48 -4.66 6.62
C GLU A 145 -12.48 -3.48 6.58
N HIS A 146 -12.73 -2.43 7.36
CA HIS A 146 -11.75 -1.36 7.58
C HIS A 146 -10.52 -1.87 8.35
N ALA A 147 -10.73 -2.76 9.34
CA ALA A 147 -9.65 -3.41 10.06
C ALA A 147 -8.76 -4.26 9.16
N GLU A 148 -9.39 -5.05 8.28
CA GLU A 148 -8.69 -5.85 7.29
C GLU A 148 -7.92 -4.99 6.31
N ALA A 149 -8.50 -3.89 5.80
CA ALA A 149 -7.81 -2.96 4.92
C ALA A 149 -6.56 -2.35 5.60
N VAL A 150 -6.70 -1.89 6.84
CA VAL A 150 -5.57 -1.37 7.63
C VAL A 150 -4.48 -2.43 7.84
N ALA A 151 -4.87 -3.65 8.21
CA ALA A 151 -3.93 -4.76 8.41
C ALA A 151 -3.23 -5.16 7.11
N ALA A 152 -3.96 -5.18 5.98
CA ALA A 152 -3.39 -5.46 4.66
C ALA A 152 -2.38 -4.38 4.25
N LEU A 153 -2.72 -3.10 4.39
CA LEU A 153 -1.81 -2.00 4.08
C LEU A 153 -0.52 -2.11 4.91
N PHE A 154 -0.65 -2.40 6.20
CA PHE A 154 0.47 -2.61 7.12
C PHE A 154 1.36 -3.77 6.67
N HIS A 155 0.74 -4.93 6.38
CA HIS A 155 1.45 -6.14 5.99
C HIS A 155 2.22 -5.95 4.68
N HIS A 156 1.56 -5.41 3.66
CA HIS A 156 2.11 -5.30 2.30
C HIS A 156 3.07 -4.12 2.12
N ALA A 157 2.87 -2.98 2.81
CA ALA A 157 3.85 -1.89 2.82
C ALA A 157 5.18 -2.33 3.46
N GLY A 158 5.10 -3.33 4.34
CA GLY A 158 6.25 -3.98 4.92
C GLY A 158 7.05 -3.06 5.86
N PRO A 159 8.26 -3.50 6.24
CA PRO A 159 9.03 -2.83 7.27
C PRO A 159 9.53 -1.43 6.89
N LYS A 160 9.77 -1.18 5.60
CA LYS A 160 10.41 0.04 5.09
C LYS A 160 9.68 1.32 5.51
N TYR A 161 8.35 1.28 5.49
CA TYR A 161 7.51 2.41 5.89
C TYR A 161 7.83 2.89 7.32
N TRP A 162 8.12 1.95 8.22
CA TRP A 162 8.37 2.22 9.64
C TRP A 162 9.82 2.59 9.93
N TYR A 163 10.78 2.17 9.10
CA TYR A 163 12.21 2.45 9.28
C TYR A 163 12.66 3.79 8.71
N GLU A 164 12.15 4.14 7.53
CA GLU A 164 12.71 5.25 6.76
C GLU A 164 12.17 6.62 7.22
N HIS A 165 11.07 6.62 7.98
CA HIS A 165 10.53 7.84 8.56
C HIS A 165 11.25 8.19 9.87
N PRO A 166 11.75 9.43 10.06
CA PRO A 166 12.42 9.86 11.29
C PRO A 166 11.60 9.60 12.56
N ASP A 167 10.28 9.77 12.48
CA ASP A 167 9.32 9.50 13.56
C ASP A 167 8.59 8.15 13.42
N GLY A 168 9.11 7.23 12.60
CA GLY A 168 8.43 5.97 12.25
C GLY A 168 8.04 5.12 13.47
N ARG A 169 8.86 5.14 14.53
CA ARG A 169 8.55 4.49 15.81
C ARG A 169 7.36 5.13 16.54
N GLY A 170 7.28 6.46 16.54
CA GLY A 170 6.16 7.18 17.15
C GLY A 170 4.86 6.88 16.41
N HIS A 171 4.89 6.94 15.08
CA HIS A 171 3.75 6.59 14.24
C HIS A 171 3.32 5.12 14.41
N LEU A 172 4.27 4.19 14.57
CA LEU A 172 3.97 2.78 14.83
C LEU A 172 3.22 2.58 16.16
N GLN A 173 3.63 3.28 17.22
CA GLN A 173 2.98 3.21 18.54
C GLN A 173 1.59 3.86 18.53
N GLU A 174 1.45 5.02 17.90
CA GLU A 174 0.16 5.68 17.71
C GLU A 174 -0.81 4.79 16.93
N PHE A 175 -0.31 4.17 15.85
CA PHE A 175 -1.04 3.20 15.06
C PHE A 175 -1.49 2.00 15.89
N GLN A 176 -0.58 1.34 16.62
CA GLN A 176 -0.90 0.22 17.51
C GLN A 176 -2.00 0.59 18.50
N PHE A 177 -1.86 1.74 19.17
CA PHE A 177 -2.83 2.19 20.15
C PHE A 177 -4.20 2.44 19.52
N ALA A 178 -4.25 3.17 18.40
CA ALA A 178 -5.47 3.45 17.67
C ALA A 178 -6.14 2.16 17.19
N PHE A 179 -5.39 1.27 16.54
CA PHE A 179 -5.90 0.01 16.01
C PHE A 179 -6.48 -0.88 17.13
N ILE A 180 -5.75 -1.11 18.22
CA ILE A 180 -6.24 -1.92 19.35
C ILE A 180 -7.47 -1.28 20.00
N TYR A 181 -7.45 0.04 20.18
CA TYR A 181 -8.58 0.76 20.77
C TYR A 181 -9.84 0.58 19.92
N ILE A 182 -9.72 0.69 18.59
CA ILE A 182 -10.87 0.55 17.71
C ILE A 182 -11.32 -0.91 17.60
N MET A 183 -10.40 -1.88 17.48
CA MET A 183 -10.73 -3.31 17.46
C MET A 183 -11.51 -3.75 18.71
N LYS A 184 -11.21 -3.20 19.89
CA LYS A 184 -11.99 -3.45 21.12
C LYS A 184 -13.42 -2.92 21.05
N ARG A 185 -13.68 -1.89 20.23
CA ARG A 185 -15.00 -1.30 20.03
C ARG A 185 -15.82 -2.02 18.96
N LEU A 186 -15.16 -2.77 18.07
CA LEU A 186 -15.83 -3.65 17.12
C LEU A 186 -16.40 -4.88 17.86
N GLU A 187 -17.58 -4.73 18.46
CA GLU A 187 -18.34 -5.87 18.99
C GLU A 187 -18.95 -6.69 17.83
N GLY A 188 -19.20 -7.99 18.04
CA GLY A 188 -19.43 -9.04 17.01
C GLY A 188 -20.63 -8.93 16.05
N LYS A 189 -21.08 -7.71 15.70
CA LYS A 189 -22.11 -7.41 14.69
C LYS A 189 -21.66 -6.33 13.67
N MET A 190 -20.36 -6.06 13.57
CA MET A 190 -19.82 -4.91 12.83
C MET A 190 -19.17 -5.28 11.48
N SER A 191 -19.59 -6.39 10.86
CA SER A 191 -19.22 -6.70 9.47
C SER A 191 -20.23 -6.06 8.52
N LEU A 192 -19.73 -5.34 7.53
CA LEU A 192 -20.55 -4.78 6.45
C LEU A 192 -21.13 -5.88 5.55
N LEU A 193 -20.45 -7.02 5.48
CA LEU A 193 -20.89 -8.17 4.68
C LEU A 193 -21.92 -9.05 5.39
N ASN A 194 -22.41 -8.63 6.58
CA ASN A 194 -23.28 -9.42 7.44
C ASN A 194 -22.71 -10.81 7.79
N GLN A 195 -21.39 -10.99 7.68
CA GLN A 195 -20.72 -12.21 8.09
C GLN A 195 -20.42 -12.12 9.58
N PRO A 196 -20.89 -13.06 10.42
CA PRO A 196 -20.60 -13.01 11.84
C PRO A 196 -19.12 -13.29 12.07
N TRP A 197 -18.42 -12.32 12.64
CA TRP A 197 -17.05 -12.50 13.10
C TRP A 197 -17.05 -13.06 14.52
N SER A 198 -16.36 -14.19 14.72
CA SER A 198 -16.15 -14.72 16.05
C SER A 198 -15.17 -13.84 16.84
N ARG A 199 -15.30 -13.85 18.17
CA ARG A 199 -14.33 -13.18 19.05
C ARG A 199 -12.90 -13.70 18.81
N ASP A 200 -12.77 -14.97 18.47
CA ASP A 200 -11.48 -15.58 18.18
C ASP A 200 -10.88 -15.01 16.89
N GLN A 201 -11.67 -14.79 15.82
CA GLN A 201 -11.19 -14.18 14.58
C GLN A 201 -10.72 -12.74 14.79
N LEU A 202 -11.50 -11.93 15.52
CA LEU A 202 -11.10 -10.55 15.86
C LEU A 202 -9.86 -10.52 16.75
N SER A 203 -9.78 -11.44 17.71
CA SER A 203 -8.59 -11.63 18.55
C SER A 203 -7.39 -11.99 17.70
N THR A 204 -7.50 -12.96 16.78
CA THR A 204 -6.42 -13.37 15.89
C THR A 204 -5.95 -12.22 14.99
N LEU A 205 -6.86 -11.46 14.38
CA LEU A 205 -6.49 -10.28 13.58
C LEU A 205 -5.73 -9.24 14.43
N THR A 206 -6.23 -8.96 15.64
CA THR A 206 -5.59 -8.02 16.57
C THR A 206 -4.19 -8.49 16.97
N HIS A 207 -4.04 -9.77 17.32
CA HIS A 207 -2.76 -10.35 17.70
C HIS A 207 -1.79 -10.37 16.52
N ASN A 208 -2.23 -10.71 15.31
CA ASN A 208 -1.38 -10.71 14.13
C ASN A 208 -0.80 -9.32 13.84
N VAL A 209 -1.63 -8.27 13.89
CA VAL A 209 -1.15 -6.88 13.73
C VAL A 209 -0.23 -6.48 14.89
N TYR A 210 -0.57 -6.86 16.12
CA TYR A 210 0.25 -6.57 17.30
C TYR A 210 1.63 -7.25 17.24
N ASP A 211 1.68 -8.52 16.87
CA ASP A 211 2.92 -9.30 16.78
C ASP A 211 3.80 -8.77 15.64
N GLN A 212 3.22 -8.45 14.49
CA GLN A 212 3.95 -7.84 13.37
C GLN A 212 4.54 -6.46 13.76
N THR A 213 3.72 -5.60 14.39
CA THR A 213 4.18 -4.29 14.85
C THR A 213 5.25 -4.41 15.96
N MET A 214 5.14 -5.39 16.86
CA MET A 214 6.17 -5.64 17.89
C MET A 214 7.48 -6.15 17.29
N GLU A 215 7.41 -7.05 16.32
CA GLU A 215 8.61 -7.53 15.64
C GLU A 215 9.31 -6.42 14.87
N LEU A 216 8.54 -5.51 14.25
CA LEU A 216 9.07 -4.31 13.63
C LEU A 216 9.73 -3.36 14.65
N ASP A 217 9.12 -3.10 15.82
CA ASP A 217 9.75 -2.27 16.86
C ASP A 217 11.11 -2.85 17.31
N LYS A 218 11.21 -4.17 17.47
CA LYS A 218 12.50 -4.83 17.79
C LYS A 218 13.54 -4.59 16.70
N GLN A 219 13.16 -4.76 15.44
CA GLN A 219 14.06 -4.55 14.31
C GLN A 219 14.50 -3.08 14.20
N ILE A 220 13.62 -2.11 14.50
CA ILE A 220 13.95 -0.67 14.56
C ILE A 220 15.04 -0.45 15.62
N VAL A 221 14.84 -0.99 16.82
CA VAL A 221 15.79 -0.86 17.94
C VAL A 221 17.14 -1.50 17.61
N MET A 222 17.15 -2.68 17.00
CA MET A 222 18.39 -3.35 16.58
C MET A 222 19.15 -2.53 15.53
N ALA A 223 18.47 -2.02 14.51
CA ALA A 223 19.09 -1.21 13.45
C ALA A 223 19.72 0.09 14.00
N ALA A 224 19.03 0.77 14.92
CA ALA A 224 19.55 1.97 15.57
C ALA A 224 20.79 1.68 16.44
N GLY A 225 20.79 0.55 17.17
CA GLY A 225 21.93 0.11 17.97
C GLY A 225 23.18 -0.20 17.13
N THR A 226 23.00 -0.80 15.95
CA THR A 226 24.11 -1.07 15.02
C THR A 226 24.71 0.22 14.45
N GLN A 227 23.90 1.21 14.08
CA GLN A 227 24.41 2.49 13.54
C GLN A 227 25.26 3.27 14.57
N MET A 228 24.90 3.24 15.85
CA MET A 228 25.71 3.87 16.92
C MET A 228 27.09 3.21 17.10
N GLN A 229 27.23 1.91 16.83
CA GLN A 229 28.51 1.21 16.93
C GLN A 229 29.47 1.55 15.78
N PHE A 230 28.95 1.88 14.60
CA PHE A 230 29.79 2.30 13.46
C PHE A 230 30.29 3.74 13.58
N HIS A 231 29.54 4.65 14.20
CA HIS A 231 29.99 6.03 14.44
C HIS A 231 31.04 6.16 15.56
N THR A 232 31.16 5.17 16.45
CA THR A 232 32.17 5.17 17.52
C THR A 232 33.52 4.58 17.10
N GLN A 233 33.65 4.07 15.86
CA GLN A 233 34.90 3.50 15.33
C GLN A 233 35.61 4.37 14.29
N GLN A 234 35.22 5.65 14.09
CA GLN A 234 36.05 6.54 13.28
C GLN A 234 37.38 6.82 14.01
N PRO A 235 38.54 6.45 13.43
CA PRO A 235 39.83 6.80 14.02
C PRO A 235 39.96 8.32 14.09
N PRO A 236 40.59 8.86 15.15
CA PRO A 236 40.74 10.30 15.32
C PRO A 236 41.41 10.91 14.07
N PRO A 237 40.99 12.10 13.62
CA PRO A 237 41.57 12.75 12.46
C PRO A 237 43.09 12.89 12.68
N GLN A 238 43.85 12.30 11.77
CA GLN A 238 45.30 12.45 11.77
C GLN A 238 45.60 13.90 11.37
N PHE A 239 45.95 14.72 12.36
CA PHE A 239 46.53 16.03 12.12
C PHE A 239 47.94 15.80 11.56
N PHE A 240 48.10 16.02 10.25
CA PHE A 240 49.40 16.04 9.61
C PHE A 240 50.22 17.20 10.19
N SER A 241 51.33 16.85 10.83
CA SER A 241 52.39 17.75 11.31
C SER A 241 53.37 18.11 10.21
#